data_AF-A0AAV2D762-F1
#
_entry.id   AF-A0AAV2D762-F1
#
_cell.length_a   1.000
_cell.length_b   1.000
_cell.length_c   1.000
_cell.angle_alpha   90.00
_cell.angle_beta   90.00
_cell.angle_gamma   90.00
#
_symmetry.space_group_name_H-M   'P 1'
#
loop_
_entity.id
_entity.type
_entity.pdbx_description
1 polymer ?
#
loop_
_entity_poly.entity_id
_entity_poly.type
_entity_poly.pdbx_seq_one_letter_code
_entity_poly.pdbx_strand_id
1 'polypeptide(L)'
;MMRHSIPNLRSAISALPTPPTALVVDIFGTKTFPLGDELGLLKYAFDTTTAWFLATAVYRLENPARGTLLSLEIICEVSLFFSISAAGVAQNRRNQHCLRRAYDRQQ
;
A
#
# COMPACT_ATOMS: atom_id res chain seq x y z
N MET A 1 -8.94 -6.56 4.77
CA MET A 1 -9.15 -5.10 4.89
C MET A 1 -9.40 -4.43 3.55
N MET A 2 -8.45 -4.45 2.60
CA MET A 2 -8.54 -3.88 1.24
C MET A 2 -9.89 -4.01 0.50
N ARG A 3 -10.52 -5.20 0.48
CA ARG A 3 -11.80 -5.42 -0.22
C ARG A 3 -12.95 -4.55 0.31
N HIS A 4 -12.97 -4.26 1.60
CA HIS A 4 -14.02 -3.42 2.22
C HIS A 4 -13.85 -1.94 1.89
N SER A 5 -12.66 -1.52 1.48
CA SER A 5 -12.35 -0.13 1.14
C SER A 5 -12.68 0.22 -0.31
N ILE A 6 -12.88 -0.78 -1.18
CA ILE A 6 -13.18 -0.59 -2.62
C ILE A 6 -14.46 0.23 -2.85
N PRO A 7 -15.59 -0.02 -2.16
CA PRO A 7 -16.80 0.79 -2.34
C PRO A 7 -16.59 2.26 -1.95
N ASN A 8 -15.86 2.50 -0.86
CA ASN A 8 -15.54 3.85 -0.41
C ASN A 8 -14.63 4.58 -1.41
N LEU A 9 -13.62 3.88 -1.94
CA LEU A 9 -12.74 4.41 -2.97
C LEU A 9 -13.51 4.77 -4.25
N ARG A 10 -14.42 3.91 -4.69
CA ARG A 10 -15.29 4.17 -5.85
C ARG A 10 -16.12 5.43 -5.63
N SER A 11 -16.80 5.52 -4.48
CA SER A 11 -17.61 6.68 -4.13
C SER A 11 -16.78 7.96 -4.12
N ALA A 12 -15.58 7.92 -3.52
CA ALA A 12 -14.67 9.04 -3.48
C ALA A 12 -14.21 9.51 -4.88
N ILE A 13 -13.86 8.58 -5.78
CA ILE A 13 -13.46 8.91 -7.15
C ILE A 13 -14.63 9.52 -7.93
N SER A 14 -15.83 8.95 -7.80
CA SER A 14 -17.04 9.46 -8.46
C SER A 14 -17.48 10.83 -7.96
N ALA A 15 -17.13 11.21 -6.74
CA ALA A 15 -17.43 12.53 -6.18
C ALA A 15 -16.44 13.62 -6.63
N LEU A 16 -15.35 13.27 -7.31
CA LEU A 16 -14.37 14.26 -7.77
C LEU A 16 -14.93 15.06 -8.95
N PRO A 17 -14.75 16.40 -8.97
CA PRO A 17 -15.21 17.25 -10.07
C PRO A 17 -14.46 16.99 -11.38
N THR A 18 -13.25 16.44 -11.29
CA THR A 18 -12.48 15.98 -12.46
C THR A 18 -12.05 14.55 -12.21
N PRO A 19 -12.36 13.61 -13.12
CA PRO A 19 -11.97 12.22 -12.93
C PRO A 19 -10.43 12.11 -13.00
N PRO A 20 -9.81 11.32 -12.11
CA PRO A 20 -8.39 11.05 -12.22
C PRO A 20 -8.09 10.29 -13.52
N THR A 21 -6.85 10.36 -13.99
CA THR A 21 -6.40 9.61 -15.19
C THR A 21 -5.67 8.31 -14.82
N ALA A 22 -5.15 8.23 -13.59
CA ALA A 22 -4.36 7.09 -13.12
C ALA A 22 -4.70 6.72 -11.68
N LEU A 23 -4.69 5.41 -11.42
CA LEU A 23 -4.82 4.78 -10.13
C LEU A 23 -3.47 4.16 -9.76
N VAL A 24 -2.79 4.76 -8.79
CA VAL A 24 -1.54 4.24 -8.21
C VAL A 24 -1.88 3.59 -6.88
N VAL A 25 -1.54 2.31 -6.73
CA VAL A 25 -1.76 1.57 -5.48
C VAL A 25 -0.49 0.85 -5.06
N ASP A 26 -0.35 0.58 -3.77
CA ASP A 26 0.71 -0.29 -3.27
C ASP A 26 0.61 -1.72 -3.84
N ILE A 27 1.65 -2.55 -3.73
CA ILE A 27 1.62 -3.94 -4.22
C ILE A 27 0.49 -4.79 -3.60
N PHE A 28 0.13 -4.55 -2.33
CA PHE A 28 -1.04 -5.18 -1.69
C PHE A 28 -2.38 -4.59 -2.17
N GLY A 29 -2.27 -3.45 -2.85
CA GLY A 29 -3.31 -2.63 -3.44
C GLY A 29 -3.99 -3.22 -4.67
N THR A 30 -3.31 -4.12 -5.39
CA THR A 30 -3.68 -4.65 -6.72
C THR A 30 -5.09 -5.22 -6.83
N LYS A 31 -5.74 -5.56 -5.70
CA LYS A 31 -7.16 -5.95 -5.65
C LYS A 31 -8.12 -4.84 -6.12
N THR A 32 -7.67 -3.59 -6.22
CA THR A 32 -8.46 -2.46 -6.76
C THR A 32 -8.34 -2.31 -8.27
N PHE A 33 -7.49 -3.08 -8.96
CA PHE A 33 -7.33 -2.96 -10.41
C PHE A 33 -8.62 -3.16 -11.22
N PRO A 34 -9.54 -4.06 -10.85
CA PRO A 34 -10.85 -4.13 -11.51
C PRO A 34 -11.62 -2.81 -11.44
N LEU A 35 -11.50 -2.03 -10.36
CA LEU A 35 -12.11 -0.71 -10.26
C LEU A 35 -11.48 0.28 -11.27
N GLY A 36 -10.17 0.16 -11.50
CA GLY A 36 -9.48 0.94 -12.52
C GLY A 36 -9.98 0.62 -13.92
N ASP A 37 -10.24 -0.65 -14.22
CA ASP A 37 -10.83 -1.09 -15.49
C ASP A 37 -12.25 -0.55 -15.68
N GLU A 38 -13.08 -0.62 -14.63
CA GLU A 38 -14.45 -0.10 -14.65
C GLU A 38 -14.51 1.42 -14.89
N LEU A 39 -13.49 2.16 -14.45
CA LEU A 39 -13.42 3.62 -14.54
C LEU A 39 -12.53 4.11 -15.70
N GLY A 40 -11.93 3.22 -16.49
CA GLY A 40 -11.03 3.57 -17.59
C GLY A 40 -9.72 4.25 -17.15
N LEU A 41 -9.23 3.94 -15.95
CA LEU A 41 -8.02 4.53 -15.37
C LEU A 41 -6.76 3.76 -15.75
N LEU A 42 -5.65 4.46 -15.95
CA LEU A 42 -4.33 3.83 -16.00
C LEU A 42 -4.00 3.20 -14.64
N LYS A 43 -3.49 1.97 -14.62
CA LYS A 43 -3.27 1.20 -13.37
C LYS A 43 -1.79 1.05 -13.11
N TYR A 44 -1.33 1.50 -11.96
CA TYR A 44 0.07 1.37 -11.55
C TYR A 44 0.17 0.76 -10.15
N ALA A 45 1.09 -0.18 -9.98
CA ALA A 45 1.49 -0.69 -8.68
C ALA A 45 2.80 0.00 -8.26
N PHE A 46 2.82 0.59 -7.07
CA PHE A 46 4.02 1.12 -6.45
C PHE A 46 4.53 0.10 -5.43
N ASP A 47 5.71 -0.46 -5.69
CA ASP A 47 6.40 -1.29 -4.71
C ASP A 47 7.21 -0.39 -3.79
N THR A 48 6.87 -0.39 -2.51
CA THR A 48 7.55 0.39 -1.47
C THR A 48 8.82 -0.26 -0.95
N THR A 49 9.16 -1.45 -1.46
CA THR A 49 10.31 -2.25 -1.06
C THR A 49 11.46 -2.14 -2.07
N THR A 50 12.32 -3.16 -2.16
CA THR A 50 13.49 -3.19 -3.05
C THR A 50 13.20 -3.98 -4.33
N ALA A 51 13.94 -3.70 -5.41
CA ALA A 51 13.81 -4.44 -6.66
C ALA A 51 14.10 -5.95 -6.50
N TRP A 52 14.98 -6.31 -5.57
CA TRP A 52 15.25 -7.72 -5.24
C TRP A 52 14.02 -8.42 -4.66
N PHE A 53 13.31 -7.74 -3.75
CA PHE A 53 12.06 -8.25 -3.21
C PHE A 53 11.03 -8.47 -4.31
N LEU A 54 10.84 -7.48 -5.19
CA LEU A 54 9.91 -7.59 -6.31
C LEU A 54 10.24 -8.77 -7.23
N ALA A 55 11.51 -8.90 -7.62
CA ALA A 55 11.97 -10.00 -8.47
C ALA A 55 11.69 -11.37 -7.84
N THR A 56 11.96 -11.49 -6.54
CA THR A 56 11.71 -12.72 -5.80
C THR A 56 10.21 -13.01 -5.67
N ALA A 57 9.39 -11.98 -5.43
CA ALA A 57 7.94 -12.11 -5.35
C ALA A 57 7.34 -12.57 -6.68
N VAL A 58 7.76 -11.99 -7.81
CA VAL A 58 7.30 -12.39 -9.15
C VAL A 58 7.72 -13.82 -9.49
N TYR A 59 8.99 -14.17 -9.28
CA TYR A 59 9.51 -15.52 -9.54
C TYR A 59 8.72 -16.59 -8.78
N ARG A 60 8.37 -16.29 -7.52
CA ARG A 60 7.57 -17.19 -6.68
C ARG A 60 6.13 -17.35 -7.16
N LEU A 61 5.50 -16.26 -7.61
CA LEU A 61 4.14 -16.29 -8.14
C LEU A 61 4.04 -17.14 -9.41
N GLU A 62 5.09 -17.14 -10.24
CA GLU A 62 5.15 -17.91 -11.47
C GLU A 62 5.45 -19.41 -11.23
N ASN A 63 6.24 -19.74 -10.20
CA ASN A 63 6.65 -21.12 -9.90
C ASN A 63 6.38 -21.53 -8.44
N PRO A 64 5.11 -21.78 -8.05
CA PRO A 64 4.72 -22.05 -6.67
C PRO A 64 5.32 -23.34 -6.10
N ALA A 65 5.61 -24.34 -6.94
CA ALA A 65 6.16 -25.64 -6.52
C ALA A 65 7.65 -25.62 -6.13
N ARG A 66 8.40 -24.58 -6.52
CA ARG A 66 9.86 -24.46 -6.27
C ARG A 66 10.23 -23.42 -5.21
N GLY A 67 9.25 -22.69 -4.67
CA GLY A 67 9.48 -21.49 -3.85
C GLY A 67 9.67 -21.73 -2.34
N THR A 68 9.68 -22.96 -1.84
CA THR A 68 9.50 -23.25 -0.41
C THR A 68 10.62 -22.73 0.49
N LEU A 69 11.88 -22.73 0.03
CA LEU A 69 13.04 -22.26 0.82
C LEU A 69 13.14 -20.73 0.91
N LEU A 70 12.86 -20.00 -0.17
CA LEU A 70 12.87 -18.53 -0.19
C LEU A 70 11.69 -17.90 0.58
N SER A 71 10.68 -18.70 0.94
CA SER A 71 9.48 -18.21 1.65
C SER A 71 9.79 -17.58 2.99
N LEU A 72 10.65 -18.23 3.77
CA LEU A 72 10.88 -17.82 5.14
C LEU A 72 11.70 -16.54 5.19
N GLU A 73 12.68 -16.37 4.31
CA GLU A 73 13.45 -15.12 4.18
C GLU A 73 12.55 -13.95 3.71
N ILE A 74 11.74 -14.17 2.67
CA ILE A 74 10.78 -13.15 2.17
C ILE A 74 9.76 -12.78 3.24
N ILE A 75 9.18 -13.76 3.94
CA ILE A 75 8.20 -13.52 5.01
C ILE A 75 8.86 -12.72 6.15
N CYS A 76 10.11 -13.03 6.49
CA CYS A 76 10.85 -12.33 7.53
C CYS A 76 11.11 -10.87 7.13
N GLU A 77 11.60 -10.62 5.91
CA GLU A 77 11.84 -9.28 5.37
C GLU A 77 10.55 -8.44 5.28
N VAL A 78 9.45 -9.03 4.79
CA VAL A 78 8.14 -8.34 4.75
C VAL A 78 7.66 -8.01 6.15
N SER A 79 7.82 -8.93 7.10
CA SER A 79 7.41 -8.71 8.50
C SER A 79 8.26 -7.64 9.17
N LEU A 80 9.57 -7.62 8.91
CA LEU A 80 10.49 -6.60 9.40
C LEU A 80 10.14 -5.24 8.81
N PHE A 81 9.91 -5.16 7.49
CA PHE A 81 9.54 -3.91 6.82
C PHE A 81 8.20 -3.36 7.32
N PHE A 82 7.18 -4.22 7.49
CA PHE A 82 5.91 -3.81 8.10
C PHE A 82 6.10 -3.33 9.54
N SER A 83 6.96 -3.98 10.32
CA SER A 83 7.24 -3.59 11.70
C SER A 83 7.94 -2.23 11.78
N ILE A 84 8.94 -1.99 10.92
CA ILE A 84 9.65 -0.71 10.83
C ILE A 84 8.71 0.39 10.35
N SER A 85 7.91 0.12 9.32
CA SER A 85 6.93 1.06 8.78
C SER A 85 5.84 1.40 9.80
N ALA A 86 5.31 0.41 10.53
CA ALA A 86 4.36 0.62 11.62
C ALA A 86 4.96 1.45 12.77
N ALA A 87 6.22 1.18 13.15
CA ALA A 87 6.94 2.00 14.13
C ALA A 87 7.12 3.45 13.64
N GLY A 88 7.46 3.63 12.36
CA GLY A 88 7.55 4.95 11.73
C GLY A 88 6.23 5.72 11.73
N VAL A 89 5.12 5.05 11.40
CA VAL A 89 3.77 5.64 11.43
C VAL A 89 3.34 5.99 12.85
N ALA A 90 3.63 5.14 13.83
CA ALA A 90 3.36 5.41 15.24
C ALA A 90 4.17 6.62 15.75
N GLN A 91 5.44 6.73 15.33
CA GLN A 91 6.28 7.87 15.67
C GLN A 91 5.79 9.17 15.01
N ASN A 92 5.38 9.13 13.75
CA ASN A 92 4.82 10.27 13.05
C ASN A 92 3.50 10.75 13.71
N ARG A 93 2.59 9.84 14.07
CA ARG A 93 1.37 10.20 14.80
C ARG A 93 1.65 10.85 16.15
N ARG A 94 2.64 10.35 16.90
CA ARG A 94 3.05 10.97 18.17
C ARG A 94 3.59 12.38 17.96
N ASN A 95 4.43 12.59 16.93
CA ASN A 95 4.96 13.91 16.60
C ASN A 95 3.85 14.89 16.20
N GLN A 96 2.91 14.47 15.35
CA GLN A 96 1.76 15.30 14.98
C GLN A 96 0.85 15.63 16.17
N HIS A 97 0.66 14.67 17.08
CA HIS A 97 -0.12 14.90 18.30
C HIS A 97 0.58 15.88 19.26
N CYS A 98 1.91 15.81 19.38
CA CYS A 98 2.69 16.77 20.16
C CYS A 98 2.65 18.17 19.54
N LEU A 99 2.79 18.28 18.21
CA LEU A 99 2.70 19.55 17.50
C LEU A 99 1.33 20.20 17.64
N ARG A 100 0.25 19.42 17.55
CA ARG A 100 -1.12 19.92 17.73
C ARG A 100 -1.35 20.44 19.15
N ARG A 101 -0.85 19.74 20.17
CA ARG A 101 -0.87 20.21 21.57
C ARG A 101 0.02 21.43 21.84
N ALA A 102 1.10 21.61 21.08
CA ALA A 102 1.95 22.79 21.20
C ALA A 102 1.26 24.02 20.59
N TYR A 103 0.58 23.85 19.46
CA TYR A 103 -0.21 24.88 18.81
C TYR A 103 -1.42 25.32 19.66
N ASP A 104 -2.17 24.37 20.22
CA ASP A 104 -3.33 24.66 21.10
C ASP A 104 -2.93 25.37 22.41
N ARG A 105 -1.64 25.35 22.80
CA ARG A 105 -1.12 26.09 23.96
C ARG A 105 -0.65 27.51 23.65
N GLN A 106 -0.60 27.90 22.37
CA GLN A 106 -0.24 29.25 21.94
C GLN A 106 -1.45 30.14 21.63
N GLN A 107 -2.67 29.61 21.76
CA GLN A 107 -3.93 30.37 21.75
C GLN A 107 -4.44 30.56 23.19
#